data_AF-A0A9W6CV60-F1
#
_entry.id   AF-A0A9W6CV60-F1
#
_cell.length_a   1.000
_cell.length_b   1.000
_cell.length_c   1.000
_cell.angle_alpha   90.00
_cell.angle_beta   90.00
_cell.angle_gamma   90.00
#
_symmetry.space_group_name_H-M   'P 1'
#
loop_
_entity.id
_entity.type
_entity.pdbx_description
1 polymer ?
#
loop_
_entity_poly.entity_id
_entity_poly.type
_entity_poly.pdbx_seq_one_letter_code
_entity_poly.pdbx_strand_id
1 'polypeptide(L)'
;MSQRKESDEHALDITGDRSGWWGAFAGVIAMVFVAVPISAAIGLATHPATQTLFSGERITEASQFGYSAFWWIVALVLIALPFGIGFLIAKASTRALQVVGAIVVLFVIAVIVLGQLFVF
;
A
#
# COMPACT_ATOMS: atom_id res chain seq x y z
N MET A 1 -22.60 48.30 2.57
CA MET A 1 -22.37 47.45 1.38
C MET A 1 -20.97 46.86 1.47
N SER A 2 -20.82 45.71 2.14
CA SER A 2 -19.60 44.88 2.09
C SER A 2 -19.90 43.50 2.69
N GLN A 3 -20.55 42.64 1.90
CA GLN A 3 -20.73 41.22 2.18
C GLN A 3 -20.24 40.45 0.95
N ARG A 4 -18.94 40.48 0.70
CA ARG A 4 -18.32 39.82 -0.47
C ARG A 4 -17.03 39.10 -0.09
N LYS A 5 -17.01 38.43 1.07
CA LYS A 5 -15.83 37.68 1.54
C LYS A 5 -16.17 36.41 2.36
N GLU A 6 -17.39 35.90 2.27
CA GLU A 6 -17.82 34.71 3.02
C GLU A 6 -18.24 33.55 2.10
N SER A 7 -18.12 33.72 0.78
CA SER A 7 -18.60 32.71 -0.19
C SER A 7 -17.53 31.73 -0.66
N ASP A 8 -16.25 31.91 -0.28
CA ASP A 8 -15.14 31.10 -0.79
C ASP A 8 -14.73 29.95 0.16
N GLU A 9 -15.22 29.92 1.41
CA GLU A 9 -14.91 28.84 2.36
C GLU A 9 -15.87 27.64 2.29
N HIS A 10 -16.99 27.77 1.55
CA HIS A 10 -17.99 26.69 1.43
C HIS A 10 -17.87 25.85 0.13
N ALA A 11 -16.99 26.21 -0.80
CA ALA A 11 -16.84 25.46 -2.06
C ALA A 11 -16.13 24.09 -1.90
N LEU A 12 -15.61 23.79 -0.70
CA LEU A 12 -14.94 22.52 -0.38
C LEU A 12 -15.54 21.83 0.86
N ASP A 13 -16.79 22.15 1.19
CA ASP A 13 -17.53 21.42 2.22
C ASP A 13 -18.10 20.12 1.64
N ILE A 14 -17.23 19.11 1.47
CA ILE A 14 -17.62 17.72 1.19
C ILE A 14 -17.95 17.00 2.52
N THR A 15 -18.32 17.74 3.57
CA THR A 15 -18.61 17.23 4.92
C THR A 15 -20.10 16.90 5.07
N GLY A 16 -20.62 16.09 4.15
CA GLY A 16 -21.85 15.34 4.36
C GLY A 16 -21.52 13.91 4.76
N ASP A 17 -22.46 13.22 5.42
CA ASP A 17 -22.50 11.80 5.86
C ASP A 17 -22.02 10.73 4.83
N ARG A 18 -21.59 11.16 3.63
CA ARG A 18 -21.00 10.38 2.54
C ARG A 18 -19.47 10.34 2.51
N SER A 19 -18.75 11.02 3.42
CA SER A 19 -17.28 11.01 3.44
C SER A 19 -16.68 9.59 3.54
N GLY A 20 -17.34 8.69 4.27
CA GLY A 20 -16.96 7.27 4.35
C GLY A 20 -17.12 6.52 3.01
N TRP A 21 -18.16 6.84 2.24
CA TRP A 21 -18.39 6.24 0.92
C TRP A 21 -17.35 6.71 -0.11
N TRP A 22 -16.94 7.97 -0.04
CA TRP A 22 -15.86 8.49 -0.87
C TRP A 22 -14.50 7.85 -0.53
N GLY A 23 -14.23 7.61 0.75
CA GLY A 23 -13.05 6.83 1.16
C GLY A 23 -13.09 5.39 0.66
N ALA A 24 -14.22 4.70 0.81
CA ALA A 24 -14.39 3.34 0.29
C ALA A 24 -14.21 3.26 -1.23
N PHE A 25 -14.79 4.20 -1.98
CA PHE A 25 -14.65 4.27 -3.43
C PHE A 25 -13.20 4.51 -3.86
N ALA A 26 -12.49 5.44 -3.21
CA ALA A 26 -11.07 5.66 -3.46
C ALA A 26 -10.22 4.41 -3.14
N GLY A 27 -10.57 3.67 -2.08
CA GLY A 27 -9.98 2.38 -1.77
C GLY A 27 -10.20 1.35 -2.88
N VAL A 28 -11.42 1.24 -3.43
CA VAL A 28 -11.71 0.32 -4.55
C VAL A 28 -10.90 0.67 -5.79
N ILE A 29 -10.79 1.95 -6.15
CA ILE A 29 -9.96 2.38 -7.28
C ILE A 29 -8.49 2.00 -7.03
N ALA A 30 -7.97 2.29 -5.83
CA ALA A 30 -6.62 1.90 -5.46
C ALA A 30 -6.42 0.38 -5.58
N MET A 31 -7.39 -0.42 -5.13
CA MET A 31 -7.37 -1.89 -5.25
C MET A 31 -7.23 -2.34 -6.71
N VAL A 32 -7.96 -1.73 -7.64
CA VAL A 32 -7.86 -2.07 -9.08
C VAL A 32 -6.44 -1.81 -9.60
N PHE A 33 -5.81 -0.70 -9.21
CA PHE A 33 -4.44 -0.40 -9.64
C PHE A 33 -3.40 -1.34 -9.03
N VAL A 34 -3.60 -1.81 -7.79
CA VAL A 34 -2.68 -2.76 -7.15
C VAL A 34 -3.01 -4.22 -7.42
N ALA A 35 -4.11 -4.53 -8.11
CA ALA A 35 -4.52 -5.91 -8.37
C ALA A 35 -3.47 -6.70 -9.17
N VAL A 36 -2.88 -6.07 -10.18
CA VAL A 36 -1.81 -6.68 -11.00
C VAL A 36 -0.57 -7.03 -10.15
N PRO A 37 0.02 -6.10 -9.38
CA PRO A 37 1.16 -6.43 -8.54
C PRO A 37 0.80 -7.40 -7.39
N ILE A 38 -0.43 -7.40 -6.86
CA ILE A 38 -0.90 -8.42 -5.90
C ILE A 38 -0.83 -9.82 -6.54
N SER A 39 -1.37 -9.95 -7.75
CA SER A 39 -1.36 -11.22 -8.48
C SER A 39 0.06 -11.72 -8.74
N ALA A 40 0.98 -10.82 -9.12
CA ALA A 40 2.39 -11.15 -9.30
C ALA A 40 3.03 -11.62 -7.98
N ALA A 41 2.82 -10.89 -6.88
CA ALA A 41 3.35 -11.25 -5.58
C ALA A 41 2.85 -12.63 -5.11
N ILE A 42 1.55 -12.91 -5.22
CA ILE A 42 1.00 -14.23 -4.87
C ILE A 42 1.55 -15.33 -5.78
N GLY A 43 1.70 -15.06 -7.09
CA GLY A 43 2.28 -16.00 -8.04
C GLY A 43 3.70 -16.40 -7.67
N LEU A 44 4.54 -15.42 -7.32
CA LEU A 44 5.94 -15.66 -6.91
C LEU A 44 6.01 -16.32 -5.52
N ALA A 45 5.11 -15.96 -4.60
CA ALA A 45 5.03 -16.58 -3.28
C ALA A 45 4.68 -18.08 -3.34
N THR A 46 3.80 -18.46 -4.28
CA THR A 46 3.34 -19.85 -4.45
C THR A 46 4.27 -20.71 -5.31
N HIS A 47 5.16 -20.08 -6.09
CA HIS A 47 6.11 -20.76 -6.96
C HIS A 47 7.55 -20.41 -6.59
N PRO A 48 8.08 -20.90 -5.45
CA PRO A 48 9.42 -20.54 -4.98
C PRO A 48 10.55 -20.99 -5.92
N ALA A 49 10.28 -21.93 -6.83
CA ALA A 49 11.22 -22.29 -7.90
C ALA A 49 11.51 -21.13 -8.88
N THR A 50 10.65 -20.11 -8.93
CA THR A 50 10.87 -18.88 -9.73
C THR A 50 11.97 -17.98 -9.19
N GLN A 51 12.56 -18.30 -8.04
CA GLN A 51 13.74 -17.61 -7.51
C GLN A 51 14.91 -17.54 -8.52
N THR A 52 15.00 -18.51 -9.43
CA THR A 52 16.03 -18.56 -10.48
C THR A 52 15.88 -17.45 -11.53
N LEU A 53 14.69 -16.85 -11.64
CA LEU A 53 14.46 -15.68 -12.52
C LEU A 53 15.09 -14.41 -11.95
N PHE A 54 15.43 -14.43 -10.66
CA PHE A 54 16.02 -13.31 -9.95
C PHE A 54 17.48 -13.57 -9.57
N SER A 55 17.99 -14.80 -9.78
CA SER A 55 19.28 -15.29 -9.29
C SER A 55 20.52 -14.74 -10.01
N GLY A 56 20.75 -13.43 -9.92
CA GLY A 56 22.09 -12.84 -10.07
C GLY A 56 23.05 -13.34 -8.98
N GLU A 57 24.35 -12.98 -9.10
CA GLU A 57 25.54 -13.51 -8.38
C GLU A 57 25.48 -13.72 -6.83
N ARG A 58 24.37 -13.43 -6.14
CA ARG A 58 24.23 -13.52 -4.67
C ARG A 58 23.12 -14.43 -4.14
N ILE A 59 22.28 -15.01 -5.01
CA ILE A 59 21.07 -15.77 -4.58
C ILE A 59 21.36 -17.26 -4.32
N THR A 60 22.61 -17.70 -4.41
CA THR A 60 23.00 -19.10 -4.26
C THR A 60 22.69 -19.69 -2.87
N GLU A 61 22.44 -18.84 -1.85
CA GLU A 61 22.13 -19.27 -0.48
C GLU A 61 20.74 -18.87 0.04
N ALA A 62 19.94 -18.15 -0.75
CA ALA A 62 18.58 -17.79 -0.34
C ALA A 62 17.69 -19.04 -0.29
N SER A 63 17.14 -19.35 0.88
CA SER A 63 16.20 -20.46 1.00
C SER A 63 14.91 -20.17 0.22
N GLN A 64 14.36 -21.19 -0.46
CA GLN A 64 13.04 -21.12 -1.12
C GLN A 64 11.93 -20.63 -0.18
N PHE A 65 12.07 -20.93 1.11
CA PHE A 65 11.18 -20.44 2.15
C PHE A 65 11.26 -18.93 2.32
N GLY A 66 12.47 -18.36 2.40
CA GLY A 66 12.69 -16.92 2.51
C GLY A 66 12.13 -16.15 1.31
N TYR A 67 12.33 -16.69 0.11
CA TYR A 67 11.75 -16.15 -1.12
C TYR A 67 10.21 -16.14 -1.09
N SER A 68 9.58 -17.26 -0.72
CA SER A 68 8.12 -17.34 -0.61
C SER A 68 7.56 -16.39 0.45
N ALA A 69 8.20 -16.34 1.63
CA ALA A 69 7.79 -15.47 2.73
C ALA A 69 7.87 -13.98 2.36
N PHE A 70 8.92 -13.57 1.64
CA PHE A 70 9.07 -12.20 1.14
C PHE A 70 7.89 -11.79 0.25
N TRP A 71 7.50 -12.63 -0.70
CA TRP A 71 6.41 -12.30 -1.60
C TRP A 71 5.03 -12.31 -0.93
N TRP A 72 4.82 -13.15 0.08
CA TRP A 72 3.62 -13.07 0.92
C TRP A 72 3.53 -11.75 1.68
N ILE A 73 4.65 -11.31 2.24
CA ILE A 73 4.79 -10.01 2.93
C ILE A 73 4.44 -8.86 1.96
N VAL A 74 4.96 -8.89 0.73
CA VAL A 74 4.62 -7.91 -0.33
C VAL A 74 3.13 -7.95 -0.67
N ALA A 75 2.55 -9.14 -0.86
CA ALA A 75 1.13 -9.29 -1.19
C ALA A 75 0.23 -8.69 -0.10
N LEU A 76 0.53 -8.94 1.18
CA LEU A 76 -0.24 -8.40 2.30
C LEU A 76 -0.23 -6.86 2.35
N VAL A 77 0.90 -6.22 2.02
CA VAL A 77 0.96 -4.74 1.94
C VAL A 77 0.14 -4.20 0.81
N LEU A 78 0.27 -4.81 -0.37
CA LEU A 78 -0.48 -4.37 -1.53
C LEU A 78 -1.99 -4.52 -1.27
N ILE A 79 -2.41 -5.57 -0.54
CA ILE A 79 -3.78 -5.74 -0.08
C ILE A 79 -4.17 -4.68 0.96
N ALA A 80 -3.27 -4.30 1.87
CA ALA A 80 -3.55 -3.31 2.91
C ALA A 80 -3.62 -1.86 2.38
N LEU A 81 -2.91 -1.54 1.30
CA LEU A 81 -2.83 -0.21 0.68
C LEU A 81 -4.20 0.42 0.36
N PRO A 82 -5.13 -0.28 -0.34
CA PRO A 82 -6.49 0.18 -0.58
C PRO A 82 -7.25 0.61 0.67
N PHE A 83 -7.11 -0.16 1.75
CA PHE A 83 -7.76 0.13 3.03
C PHE A 83 -7.11 1.32 3.73
N GLY A 84 -5.78 1.42 3.66
CA GLY A 84 -5.03 2.59 4.12
C GLY A 84 -5.52 3.85 3.42
N ILE A 85 -5.54 3.85 2.09
CA ILE A 85 -6.01 4.99 1.28
C ILE A 85 -7.46 5.36 1.61
N GLY A 86 -8.36 4.36 1.68
CA GLY A 86 -9.76 4.60 2.00
C GLY A 86 -9.97 5.15 3.42
N PHE A 87 -9.20 4.67 4.39
CA PHE A 87 -9.23 5.17 5.77
C PHE A 87 -8.65 6.58 5.89
N LEU A 88 -7.55 6.88 5.18
CA LEU A 88 -6.96 8.22 5.15
C LEU A 88 -7.93 9.25 4.57
N ILE A 89 -8.66 8.91 3.52
CA ILE A 89 -9.63 9.81 2.89
C ILE A 89 -10.89 9.98 3.76
N ALA A 90 -11.36 8.91 4.40
CA ALA A 90 -12.58 8.96 5.22
C ALA A 90 -12.39 9.63 6.59
N LYS A 91 -11.19 9.54 7.18
CA LYS A 91 -11.02 9.79 8.63
C LYS A 91 -9.64 10.35 8.98
N ALA A 92 -9.13 11.31 8.20
CA ALA A 92 -7.84 11.97 8.42
C ALA A 92 -7.77 12.75 9.75
N SER A 93 -7.63 12.04 10.87
CA SER A 93 -6.97 12.56 12.05
C SER A 93 -5.46 12.49 11.80
N THR A 94 -4.75 13.60 11.99
CA THR A 94 -3.29 13.69 11.81
C THR A 94 -2.53 12.58 12.54
N ARG A 95 -3.03 12.13 13.70
CA ARG A 95 -2.45 11.00 14.45
C ARG A 95 -2.58 9.67 13.71
N ALA A 96 -3.73 9.41 13.12
CA ALA A 96 -3.96 8.14 12.41
C ALA A 96 -3.15 8.08 11.11
N LEU A 97 -3.03 9.23 10.41
CA LEU A 97 -2.15 9.37 9.25
C LEU A 97 -0.68 9.13 9.61
N GLN A 98 -0.19 9.64 10.75
CA GLN A 98 1.17 9.41 11.20
C GLN A 98 1.46 7.93 11.52
N VAL A 99 0.52 7.24 12.18
CA VAL A 99 0.69 5.81 12.51
C VAL A 99 0.69 4.94 11.26
N VAL A 100 -0.27 5.14 10.36
CA VAL A 100 -0.34 4.40 9.09
C VAL A 100 0.90 4.71 8.24
N GLY A 101 1.30 5.98 8.14
CA GLY A 101 2.50 6.38 7.43
C GLY A 101 3.77 5.75 8.00
N ALA A 102 3.92 5.71 9.34
CA ALA A 102 5.06 5.07 10.00
C ALA A 102 5.12 3.56 9.74
N ILE A 103 3.98 2.87 9.78
CA ILE A 103 3.88 1.44 9.44
C ILE A 103 4.31 1.21 8.00
N VAL A 104 3.78 1.99 7.05
CA VAL A 104 4.14 1.87 5.63
C VAL A 104 5.63 2.12 5.42
N VAL A 105 6.22 3.16 6.03
CA VAL A 105 7.65 3.47 5.90
C VAL A 105 8.52 2.35 6.47
N LEU A 106 8.25 1.89 7.70
CA LEU A 106 9.00 0.78 8.31
C LEU A 106 8.90 -0.48 7.47
N PHE A 107 7.74 -0.74 6.86
CA PHE A 107 7.53 -1.91 6.05
C PHE A 107 8.20 -1.79 4.67
N VAL A 108 8.19 -0.61 4.04
CA VAL A 108 8.98 -0.35 2.82
C VAL A 108 10.46 -0.57 3.09
N ILE A 109 10.97 -0.09 4.24
CA ILE A 109 12.35 -0.36 4.67
C ILE A 109 12.56 -1.87 4.80
N ALA A 110 11.65 -2.61 5.44
CA ALA A 110 11.75 -4.06 5.57
C ALA A 110 11.74 -4.77 4.21
N VAL A 111 10.89 -4.36 3.26
CA VAL A 111 10.82 -4.90 1.89
C VAL A 111 12.10 -4.57 1.12
N ILE A 112 12.65 -3.36 1.25
CA ILE A 112 13.93 -3.00 0.64
C ILE A 112 15.04 -3.88 1.21
N VAL A 113 15.12 -4.00 2.54
CA VAL A 113 16.15 -4.84 3.21
C VAL A 113 16.01 -6.30 2.80
N LEU A 114 14.79 -6.84 2.79
CA LEU A 114 14.54 -8.22 2.35
C LEU A 114 14.84 -8.38 0.84
N GLY A 115 14.48 -7.41 0.01
CA GLY A 115 14.83 -7.40 -1.41
C GLY A 115 16.35 -7.38 -1.63
N GLN A 116 17.10 -6.62 -0.84
CA GLN A 116 18.57 -6.61 -0.85
C GLN A 116 19.19 -7.89 -0.28
N LEU A 117 18.45 -8.69 0.48
CA LEU A 117 18.93 -9.98 1.01
C LEU A 117 18.59 -11.15 0.10
N PHE A 118 17.54 -11.05 -0.71
CA PHE A 118 16.95 -12.18 -1.43
C PHE A 118 16.79 -11.98 -2.94
N VAL A 119 16.95 -10.76 -3.48
CA VAL A 119 16.66 -10.41 -4.89
C VAL A 119 17.78 -9.61 -5.57
N PHE A 120 18.51 -8.77 -4.82
CA PHE A 120 19.68 -8.00 -5.26
C PHE A 120 20.93 -8.39 -4.47
#